data_AF-A0A351R9X7-F1
#
_entry.id   AF-A0A351R9X7-F1
#
_cell.length_a   1.000
_cell.length_b   1.000
_cell.length_c   1.000
_cell.angle_alpha   90.00
_cell.angle_beta   90.00
_cell.angle_gamma   90.00
#
_symmetry.space_group_name_H-M   'P 1'
#
loop_
_entity.id
_entity.type
_entity.pdbx_description
1 polymer ?
#
loop_
_entity_poly.entity_id
_entity_poly.type
_entity_poly.pdbx_seq_one_letter_code
_entity_poly.pdbx_strand_id
1 'polypeptide(L)'
;DMLGRVDAVYDRAALVALPAEMRQDYATHLMALPYPAPQLLVCFEYDQALQAGPPFSIGADEVKQYYQTSYDLTLLASVGVAGGLKGKCAATEHVWHMKPLHSV
;
A
#
# COMPACT_ATOMS: atom_id res chain seq x y z
N ASP A 1 22.10 -2.89 15.57
CA ASP A 1 21.11 -3.98 15.54
C ASP A 1 20.64 -4.25 14.13
N MET A 2 20.52 -5.52 13.75
CA MET A 2 20.03 -5.95 12.44
C MET A 2 18.63 -6.57 12.65
N LEU A 3 17.66 -6.16 11.84
CA LEU A 3 16.30 -6.70 11.89
C LEU A 3 16.37 -8.22 11.61
N GLY A 4 15.70 -9.02 12.44
CA GLY A 4 15.57 -10.46 12.22
C GLY A 4 14.58 -10.80 11.10
N ARG A 5 14.19 -12.07 11.01
CA ARG A 5 13.14 -12.52 10.07
C ARG A 5 11.84 -11.76 10.34
N VAL A 6 11.20 -11.28 9.27
CA VAL A 6 9.87 -10.66 9.30
C VAL A 6 8.87 -11.65 8.73
N ASP A 7 7.88 -12.05 9.53
CA ASP A 7 6.86 -13.02 9.08
C ASP A 7 5.76 -12.35 8.23
N ALA A 8 5.48 -11.06 8.46
CA ALA A 8 4.51 -10.29 7.68
C ALA A 8 4.74 -8.79 7.82
N VAL A 9 4.28 -8.01 6.83
CA VAL A 9 4.21 -6.55 6.89
C VAL A 9 2.75 -6.11 6.95
N TYR A 10 2.43 -5.21 7.88
CA TYR A 10 1.15 -4.49 7.90
C TYR A 10 1.40 -3.02 7.55
N ASP A 11 1.13 -2.66 6.30
CA ASP A 11 1.30 -1.29 5.80
C ASP A 11 -0.05 -0.57 5.82
N ARG A 12 -0.26 0.17 6.91
CA ARG A 12 -1.37 1.10 7.07
C ARG A 12 -0.81 2.46 7.41
N ALA A 13 -1.29 3.47 6.69
CA ALA A 13 -0.88 4.86 6.88
C ALA A 13 0.64 5.13 6.68
N ALA A 14 1.39 4.20 6.06
CA ALA A 14 2.80 4.41 5.73
C ALA A 14 2.99 4.72 4.23
N LEU A 15 2.68 3.80 3.30
CA LEU A 15 2.80 4.10 1.85
C LEU A 15 1.99 5.35 1.44
N VAL A 16 0.75 5.45 1.93
CA VAL A 16 -0.15 6.59 1.69
C VAL A 16 0.31 7.89 2.35
N ALA A 17 1.31 7.87 3.24
CA ALA A 17 1.87 9.09 3.83
C ALA A 17 2.99 9.70 2.99
N LEU A 18 3.50 8.98 1.99
CA LEU A 18 4.67 9.36 1.21
C LEU A 18 4.29 10.08 -0.09
N PRO A 19 5.04 11.12 -0.49
CA PRO A 19 4.87 11.77 -1.79
C PRO A 19 5.27 10.82 -2.94
N ALA A 20 4.82 11.12 -4.16
CA ALA A 20 4.93 10.21 -5.32
C ALA A 20 6.35 9.70 -5.58
N GLU A 21 7.33 10.60 -5.50
CA GLU A 21 8.74 10.34 -5.75
C GLU A 21 9.38 9.35 -4.76
N MET A 22 8.83 9.21 -3.55
CA MET A 22 9.36 8.31 -2.52
C MET A 22 8.73 6.92 -2.52
N ARG A 23 7.56 6.75 -3.14
CA ARG A 23 6.74 5.54 -3.01
C ARG A 23 7.40 4.31 -3.64
N GLN A 24 8.08 4.47 -4.78
CA GLN A 24 8.82 3.38 -5.42
C GLN A 24 10.00 2.91 -4.57
N ASP A 25 10.76 3.84 -3.99
CA ASP A 25 11.92 3.51 -3.15
C ASP A 25 11.47 2.84 -1.84
N TYR A 26 10.37 3.34 -1.25
CA TYR A 26 9.75 2.72 -0.09
C TYR A 26 9.29 1.28 -0.35
N ALA A 27 8.55 1.06 -1.45
CA ALA A 27 8.11 -0.28 -1.84
C ALA A 27 9.33 -1.20 -2.05
N THR A 28 10.35 -0.72 -2.77
CA THR A 28 11.61 -1.46 -3.00
C THR A 28 12.29 -1.82 -1.68
N HIS A 29 12.31 -0.90 -0.70
CA HIS A 29 12.87 -1.15 0.61
C HIS A 29 12.11 -2.25 1.38
N LEU A 30 10.77 -2.23 1.37
CA LEU A 30 9.96 -3.28 1.99
C LEU A 30 10.18 -4.64 1.33
N MET A 31 10.32 -4.67 0.00
CA MET A 31 10.57 -5.91 -0.74
C MET A 31 11.98 -6.47 -0.50
N ALA A 32 12.92 -5.64 -0.06
CA ALA A 32 14.30 -6.03 0.27
C ALA A 32 14.48 -6.53 1.72
N LEU A 33 13.40 -6.57 2.53
CA LEU A 33 13.47 -7.13 3.88
C LEU A 33 13.94 -8.60 3.82
N PRO A 34 14.79 -9.04 4.78
CA PRO A 34 15.24 -10.43 4.83
C PRO A 34 14.05 -11.38 4.89
N TYR A 35 14.02 -12.34 3.96
CA TYR A 35 12.89 -13.24 3.71
C TYR A 35 11.66 -12.44 3.26
N PRO A 36 11.34 -12.42 1.94
CA PRO A 36 10.19 -11.70 1.43
C PRO A 36 8.94 -12.11 2.22
N ALA A 37 8.37 -11.17 2.96
CA ALA A 37 7.26 -11.42 3.86
C ALA A 37 5.94 -11.11 3.16
N PRO A 38 4.88 -11.91 3.33
CA PRO A 38 3.54 -11.51 2.91
C PRO A 38 3.16 -10.16 3.54
N GLN A 39 2.39 -9.38 2.80
CA GLN A 39 2.02 -8.02 3.21
C GLN A 39 0.51 -7.81 3.15
N LEU A 40 0.00 -7.03 4.09
CA LEU A 40 -1.35 -6.49 4.08
C LEU A 40 -1.24 -4.96 3.94
N LEU A 41 -1.60 -4.45 2.77
CA LEU A 41 -1.54 -3.02 2.42
C LEU A 41 -2.93 -2.40 2.47
N VAL A 42 -3.06 -1.27 3.15
CA VAL A 42 -4.28 -0.44 3.18
C VAL A 42 -4.01 0.87 2.47
N CYS A 43 -4.73 1.13 1.38
CA CYS A 43 -4.66 2.40 0.65
C CYS A 43 -6.03 3.03 0.42
N PHE A 44 -6.04 4.29 0.00
CA PHE A 44 -7.26 5.05 -0.29
C PHE A 44 -7.21 5.55 -1.73
N GLU A 45 -8.32 5.44 -2.44
CA GLU A 45 -8.50 6.02 -3.76
C GLU A 45 -9.58 7.09 -3.72
N TYR A 46 -9.24 8.29 -4.17
CA TYR A 46 -10.10 9.47 -4.25
C TYR A 46 -9.54 10.47 -5.27
N ASP A 47 -10.31 11.51 -5.59
CA ASP A 47 -9.82 12.63 -6.42
C ASP A 47 -8.76 13.44 -5.66
N GLN A 48 -7.48 13.24 -6.01
CA GLN A 48 -6.33 13.88 -5.37
C GLN A 48 -6.39 15.43 -5.43
N ALA A 49 -7.12 16.02 -6.38
CA ALA A 49 -7.28 17.47 -6.45
C ALA A 49 -8.10 18.04 -5.27
N LEU A 50 -8.94 17.21 -4.63
CA LEU A 50 -9.80 17.62 -3.51
C LEU A 50 -9.08 17.61 -2.16
N GLN A 51 -7.93 16.93 -2.05
CA GLN A 51 -7.15 16.87 -0.81
C GLN A 51 -5.68 16.63 -1.12
N ALA A 52 -4.78 17.48 -0.61
CA ALA A 52 -3.34 17.40 -0.88
C ALA A 52 -2.59 16.24 -0.17
N GLY A 53 -3.30 15.34 0.53
CA GLY A 53 -2.73 14.30 1.38
C GLY A 53 -2.07 14.83 2.67
N PRO A 54 -1.46 13.94 3.47
CA PRO A 54 -1.76 12.51 3.54
C PRO A 54 -3.13 12.23 4.20
N PRO A 55 -3.77 11.07 3.94
CA PRO A 55 -3.27 10.03 3.04
C PRO A 55 -3.38 10.48 1.59
N PHE A 56 -2.36 10.24 0.77
CA PHE A 56 -2.39 10.41 -0.68
C PHE A 56 -3.29 9.34 -1.31
N SER A 57 -3.89 9.68 -2.44
CA SER A 57 -4.68 8.76 -3.26
C SER A 57 -3.72 7.79 -3.94
N ILE A 58 -3.94 6.49 -3.74
CA ILE A 58 -3.17 5.41 -4.35
C ILE A 58 -4.15 4.40 -4.91
N GLY A 59 -4.28 4.39 -6.24
CA GLY A 59 -5.16 3.48 -6.96
C GLY A 59 -4.54 2.09 -7.19
N ALA A 60 -5.34 1.17 -7.73
CA ALA A 60 -4.90 -0.20 -8.01
C ALA A 60 -3.70 -0.28 -8.98
N ASP A 61 -3.62 0.63 -9.95
CA ASP A 61 -2.54 0.62 -10.95
C ASP A 61 -1.19 1.03 -10.36
N GLU A 62 -1.18 1.95 -9.39
CA GLU A 62 0.04 2.29 -8.64
C GLU A 62 0.50 1.13 -7.75
N VAL A 63 -0.43 0.46 -7.06
CA VAL A 63 -0.11 -0.75 -6.28
C VAL A 63 0.50 -1.82 -7.17
N LYS A 64 -0.08 -2.07 -8.35
CA LYS A 64 0.49 -3.01 -9.33
C LYS A 64 1.87 -2.56 -9.82
N GLN A 65 2.03 -1.28 -10.17
CA GLN A 65 3.31 -0.74 -10.62
C GLN A 65 4.42 -1.01 -9.60
N TYR A 66 4.14 -0.84 -8.30
CA TYR A 66 5.14 -1.01 -7.25
C TYR A 66 5.45 -2.47 -6.91
N TYR A 67 4.44 -3.34 -6.91
CA TYR A 67 4.56 -4.67 -6.28
C TYR A 67 4.39 -5.87 -7.22
N GLN A 68 3.74 -5.74 -8.38
CA GLN A 68 3.30 -6.91 -9.18
C GLN A 68 4.45 -7.78 -9.73
N THR A 69 5.67 -7.25 -9.82
CA THR A 69 6.85 -7.99 -10.29
C THR A 69 7.41 -8.94 -9.23
N SER A 70 7.10 -8.70 -7.96
CA SER A 70 7.65 -9.44 -6.81
C SER A 70 6.56 -10.13 -5.97
N TYR A 71 5.31 -9.68 -6.07
CA TYR A 71 4.18 -10.17 -5.30
C TYR A 71 2.97 -10.54 -6.18
N ASP A 72 2.30 -11.63 -5.80
CA ASP A 72 0.93 -11.95 -6.20
C ASP A 72 -0.04 -11.07 -5.39
N LEU A 73 -0.85 -10.27 -6.09
CA LEU A 73 -1.69 -9.23 -5.50
C LEU A 73 -3.16 -9.66 -5.49
N THR A 74 -3.74 -9.81 -4.30
CA THR A 74 -5.17 -10.11 -4.12
C THR A 74 -5.86 -8.94 -3.44
N LEU A 75 -6.81 -8.30 -4.13
CA LEU A 75 -7.70 -7.32 -3.52
C LEU A 75 -8.71 -8.03 -2.61
N LEU A 76 -8.59 -7.85 -1.30
CA LEU A 76 -9.47 -8.47 -0.31
C LEU A 76 -10.75 -7.67 -0.08
N ALA A 77 -10.65 -6.35 -0.09
CA ALA A 77 -11.78 -5.46 0.12
C ALA A 77 -11.61 -4.16 -0.66
N SER A 78 -12.73 -3.62 -1.13
CA SER A 78 -12.84 -2.29 -1.73
C SER A 78 -14.15 -1.68 -1.24
N VAL A 79 -14.06 -0.74 -0.30
CA VAL A 79 -15.23 -0.25 0.44
C VAL A 79 -15.19 1.27 0.51
N GLY A 80 -16.32 1.90 0.24
CA GLY A 80 -16.46 3.35 0.41
C GLY A 80 -16.23 3.76 1.87
N VAL A 81 -15.43 4.79 2.09
CA VAL A 81 -15.20 5.36 3.43
C VAL A 81 -16.45 6.11 3.87
N ALA A 82 -17.11 5.60 4.91
CA ALA A 82 -18.31 6.24 5.46
C ALA A 82 -18.01 7.68 5.92
N GLY A 83 -18.80 8.64 5.43
CA GLY A 83 -18.57 10.07 5.69
C GLY A 83 -17.44 10.70 4.86
N GLY A 84 -16.78 9.94 3.98
CA GLY A 84 -15.67 10.41 3.15
C GLY A 84 -14.36 10.60 3.92
N LEU A 85 -13.27 10.72 3.17
CA LEU A 85 -11.95 10.92 3.76
C LEU A 85 -11.86 12.33 4.38
N LYS A 86 -11.54 12.38 5.67
CA LYS A 86 -11.54 13.60 6.50
C LYS A 86 -12.85 14.43 6.42
N GLY A 87 -13.97 13.80 6.07
CA GLY A 87 -15.25 14.49 5.92
C GLY A 87 -15.36 15.39 4.69
N LYS A 88 -14.44 15.29 3.72
CA LYS A 88 -14.31 16.27 2.62
C LYS A 88 -14.46 15.67 1.22
N CYS A 89 -13.95 14.47 0.99
CA CYS A 89 -14.01 13.83 -0.32
C CYS A 89 -14.52 12.40 -0.22
N ALA A 90 -15.31 11.98 -1.20
CA ALA A 90 -15.65 10.57 -1.37
C ALA A 90 -14.35 9.79 -1.62
N ALA A 91 -14.16 8.71 -0.87
CA ALA A 91 -12.97 7.88 -0.97
C ALA A 91 -13.34 6.42 -0.83
N THR A 92 -12.55 5.57 -1.47
CA THR A 92 -12.64 4.11 -1.36
C THR A 92 -11.39 3.63 -0.64
N GLU A 93 -11.56 2.84 0.42
CA GLU A 93 -10.47 2.10 1.05
C GLU A 93 -10.28 0.77 0.31
N HIS A 94 -9.04 0.47 -0.07
CA HIS A 94 -8.66 -0.81 -0.65
C HIS A 94 -7.75 -1.56 0.30
N VAL A 95 -8.02 -2.85 0.48
CA VAL A 95 -7.20 -3.76 1.29
C VAL A 95 -6.61 -4.83 0.38
N TRP A 96 -5.30 -4.87 0.29
CA TRP A 96 -4.55 -5.80 -0.54
C TRP A 96 -3.82 -6.82 0.31
N HIS A 97 -3.98 -8.09 0.00
CA HIS A 97 -3.10 -9.15 0.46
C HIS A 97 -2.10 -9.49 -0.63
N MET A 98 -0.82 -9.34 -0.31
CA MET A 98 0.28 -9.49 -1.24
C MET A 98 1.15 -10.66 -0.77
N LYS A 99 1.29 -11.70 -1.60
CA LYS A 99 2.17 -12.85 -1.30
C LYS A 99 3.41 -12.79 -2.21
N PRO A 100 4.62 -12.98 -1.69
CA PRO A 100 5.82 -13.04 -2.53
C PRO A 100 5.70 -14.14 -3.60
N LEU A 101 6.11 -13.83 -4.84
CA LEU A 101 6.08 -14.80 -5.95
C LEU A 101 7.11 -15.94 -5.77
N HIS A 102 8.21 -15.65 -5.07
CA HIS A 102 9.23 -16.62 -4.74
C HIS A 102 9.29 -16.76 -3.22
N SER A 103 8.75 -17.86 -2.70
CA SER A 103 9.00 -18.26 -1.32
C SER A 103 10.35 -18.97 -1.27
N VAL A 104 11.30 -18.42 -0.53
CA VAL A 104 12.53 -19.14 -0.13
C VAL A 104 12.20 -20.18 0.92
#